data_AF-A0A679E0G7-F1
#
_entry.id   AF-A0A679E0G7-F1
#
_cell.length_a   1.000
_cell.length_b   1.000
_cell.length_c   1.000
_cell.angle_alpha   90.00
_cell.angle_beta   90.00
_cell.angle_gamma   90.00
#
_symmetry.space_group_name_H-M   'P 1'
#
loop_
_entity.id
_entity.type
_entity.pdbx_description
1 polymer ?
#
loop_
_entity_poly.entity_id
_entity_poly.type
_entity_poly.pdbx_seq_one_letter_code
_entity_poly.pdbx_strand_id
1 'polypeptide(L)'
;MSINAPTGCTTITCSISDISSFCQPNNDIQTLPTGALSCVNTDGTAGLGPTAGTMQFKAACPQAYINNFDDATSTLTCPTGSDYEVVFCP
;
A
#
# COMPACT_ATOMS: atom_id res chain seq x y z
N MET A 1 -1.54 6.19 -5.48
CA MET A 1 -1.95 5.38 -6.64
C MET A 1 -3.39 4.95 -6.42
N SER A 2 -4.20 4.94 -7.48
CA SER A 2 -5.50 4.30 -7.47
C SER A 2 -5.63 3.31 -8.63
N ILE A 3 -6.55 2.36 -8.46
CA ILE A 3 -7.02 1.48 -9.51
C ILE A 3 -8.53 1.70 -9.59
N ASN A 4 -8.95 2.45 -10.59
CA ASN A 4 -10.36 2.72 -10.85
C ASN A 4 -10.93 1.50 -11.59
N ALA A 5 -11.90 0.86 -10.95
CA ALA A 5 -12.54 -0.36 -11.41
C ALA A 5 -13.94 -0.05 -11.99
N PRO A 6 -14.49 -0.93 -12.86
CA PRO A 6 -15.78 -0.70 -13.48
C PRO A 6 -16.92 -0.85 -12.46
N THR A 7 -18.13 -0.43 -12.85
CA THR A 7 -19.32 -0.54 -12.00
C THR A 7 -19.55 -1.98 -11.53
N GLY A 8 -19.74 -2.15 -10.22
CA GLY A 8 -19.89 -3.47 -9.59
C GLY A 8 -18.59 -4.04 -9.02
N CYS A 9 -17.48 -3.35 -9.22
CA CYS A 9 -16.19 -3.65 -8.61
C CYS A 9 -15.74 -2.60 -7.58
N THR A 10 -14.84 -3.02 -6.70
CA THR A 10 -14.20 -2.13 -5.74
C THR A 10 -13.07 -1.35 -6.42
N THR A 11 -13.21 -0.01 -6.45
CA THR A 11 -12.10 0.89 -6.75
C THR A 11 -11.19 1.04 -5.52
N ILE A 12 -9.88 1.05 -5.74
CA ILE A 12 -8.87 1.14 -4.68
C ILE A 12 -8.15 2.47 -4.81
N THR A 13 -7.95 3.16 -3.68
CA THR A 13 -7.16 4.38 -3.63
C THR A 13 -6.23 4.37 -2.43
N CYS A 14 -4.96 4.66 -2.66
CA CYS A 14 -3.95 4.85 -1.63
C CYS A 14 -3.16 6.12 -1.98
N SER A 15 -3.35 7.18 -1.20
CA SER A 15 -2.69 8.47 -1.44
C SER A 15 -1.91 8.89 -0.21
N ILE A 16 -0.58 8.76 -0.30
CA ILE A 16 0.38 9.32 0.67
C ILE A 16 1.05 10.49 -0.04
N SER A 17 0.76 11.71 0.42
CA SER A 17 1.19 12.95 -0.24
C SER A 17 2.67 13.27 -0.02
N ASP A 18 3.19 12.96 1.17
CA ASP A 18 4.59 13.12 1.51
C ASP A 18 5.08 11.91 2.30
N ILE A 19 5.94 11.12 1.68
CA ILE A 19 6.48 9.89 2.28
C ILE A 19 7.37 10.21 3.50
N SER A 20 7.98 11.40 3.54
CA SER A 20 8.92 11.80 4.59
C SER A 20 8.19 12.06 5.90
N SER A 21 7.10 12.83 5.86
CA SER A 21 6.25 13.06 7.04
C SER A 21 5.36 11.87 7.38
N PHE A 22 5.01 11.04 6.39
CA PHE A 22 4.27 9.80 6.64
C PHE A 22 5.10 8.76 7.42
N CYS A 23 6.41 8.71 7.23
CA CYS A 23 7.24 7.68 7.85
C CYS A 23 7.42 7.89 9.36
N GLN A 24 6.69 7.11 10.16
CA GLN A 24 6.71 7.16 11.62
C GLN A 24 7.58 6.02 12.19
N PRO A 25 7.90 6.04 13.51
CA PRO A 25 8.73 5.00 14.14
C PRO A 25 8.24 3.57 13.86
N ASN A 26 9.17 2.61 13.87
CA ASN A 26 9.04 1.24 13.33
C ASN A 26 9.13 1.14 11.80
N ASN A 27 9.33 2.27 11.14
CA ASN A 27 9.74 2.39 9.75
C ASN A 27 10.84 3.46 9.64
N ASP A 28 11.74 3.31 8.66
CA ASP A 28 12.83 4.24 8.41
C ASP A 28 12.79 4.74 6.96
N ILE A 29 13.15 6.02 6.78
CA ILE A 29 13.36 6.60 5.45
C ILE A 29 14.67 6.09 4.86
N GLN A 30 14.57 5.49 3.67
CA GLN A 30 15.69 5.09 2.85
C GLN A 30 15.71 5.94 1.57
N THR A 31 16.91 6.37 1.17
CA THR A 31 17.12 7.03 -0.11
C THR A 31 17.56 5.99 -1.13
N LEU A 32 16.78 5.82 -2.20
CA LEU A 32 17.09 4.93 -3.30
C LEU A 32 18.20 5.52 -4.18
N PRO A 33 18.90 4.72 -5.00
CA PRO A 33 19.93 5.21 -5.92
C PRO A 33 19.45 6.29 -6.89
N THR A 34 18.14 6.34 -7.17
CA THR A 34 17.50 7.36 -8.00
C THR A 34 17.31 8.71 -7.29
N GLY A 35 17.62 8.80 -6.00
CA GLY A 35 17.31 9.93 -5.13
C GLY A 35 15.89 9.92 -4.57
N ALA A 36 15.05 8.96 -4.96
CA ALA A 36 13.70 8.82 -4.42
C ALA A 36 13.73 8.32 -2.96
N LEU A 37 12.79 8.81 -2.14
CA LEU A 37 12.62 8.36 -0.77
C LEU A 37 11.66 7.17 -0.70
N SER A 38 11.98 6.22 0.18
CA SER A 38 11.16 5.06 0.50
C SER A 38 11.01 4.93 2.01
N CYS A 39 9.80 4.78 2.53
CA CYS A 39 9.59 4.43 3.93
C CYS A 39 9.58 2.91 4.06
N VAL A 40 10.52 2.35 4.80
CA VAL A 40 10.77 0.90 4.85
C VAL A 40 10.55 0.40 6.26
N ASN A 41 9.82 -0.70 6.37
CA ASN A 41 9.55 -1.35 7.64
C ASN A 41 10.81 -1.92 8.31
N THR A 42 10.98 -1.66 9.60
CA THR A 42 12.18 -2.07 10.36
C THR A 42 11.91 -3.00 11.53
N ASP A 43 10.64 -3.18 11.91
CA ASP A 43 10.19 -4.14 12.93
C ASP A 43 9.66 -5.46 12.34
N GLY A 44 10.00 -5.74 11.08
CA GLY A 44 9.43 -6.82 10.27
C GLY A 44 9.51 -8.22 10.87
N THR A 45 8.50 -9.03 10.58
CA THR A 45 8.38 -10.44 11.00
C THR A 45 8.85 -11.43 9.93
N ALA A 46 9.76 -11.03 9.04
CA ALA A 46 10.05 -11.72 7.78
C ALA A 46 8.78 -11.96 6.91
N GLY A 47 7.82 -11.03 6.99
CA GLY A 47 6.57 -11.08 6.24
C GLY A 47 5.54 -12.09 6.75
N LEU A 48 5.75 -12.66 7.95
CA LEU A 48 4.87 -13.67 8.56
C LEU A 48 3.62 -13.09 9.24
N GLY A 49 3.51 -11.77 9.32
CA GLY A 49 2.34 -11.12 9.87
C GLY A 49 2.50 -9.60 10.02
N PRO A 50 1.43 -8.92 10.46
CA PRO A 50 1.47 -7.49 10.69
C PRO A 50 2.38 -7.13 11.87
N THR A 51 3.00 -5.97 11.77
CA THR A 51 3.83 -5.33 12.79
C THR A 51 3.29 -3.94 13.10
N ALA A 52 3.84 -3.27 14.11
CA ALA A 52 3.45 -1.89 14.41
C ALA A 52 3.78 -0.97 13.23
N GLY A 53 4.91 -1.17 12.57
CA GLY A 53 5.29 -0.42 11.37
C GLY A 53 4.39 -0.69 10.17
N THR A 54 4.09 -1.95 9.84
CA THR A 54 3.22 -2.26 8.68
C THR A 54 1.78 -1.79 8.87
N MET A 55 1.28 -1.77 10.12
CA MET A 55 -0.08 -1.30 10.43
C MET A 55 -0.27 0.20 10.17
N GLN A 56 0.80 1.00 10.14
CA GLN A 56 0.72 2.41 9.75
C GLN A 56 0.35 2.55 8.27
N PHE A 57 0.99 1.74 7.40
CA PHE A 57 0.61 1.66 5.98
C PHE A 57 -0.82 1.15 5.81
N LYS A 58 -1.23 0.16 6.62
CA LYS A 58 -2.58 -0.38 6.55
C LYS A 58 -3.64 0.66 6.91
N ALA A 59 -3.37 1.46 7.93
CA ALA A 59 -4.27 2.54 8.35
C ALA A 59 -4.41 3.61 7.27
N ALA A 60 -3.33 3.97 6.58
CA ALA A 60 -3.37 4.94 5.49
C ALA A 60 -3.97 4.38 4.19
N CYS A 61 -3.74 3.10 3.91
CA CYS A 61 -4.15 2.44 2.68
C CYS A 61 -4.80 1.08 2.98
N PRO A 62 -6.08 1.05 3.41
CA PRO A 62 -6.72 -0.16 3.92
C PRO A 62 -6.82 -1.31 2.94
N GLN A 63 -6.85 -1.04 1.63
CA GLN A 63 -6.93 -2.08 0.59
C GLN A 63 -5.55 -2.46 0.01
N ALA A 64 -4.47 -1.84 0.46
CA ALA A 64 -3.13 -2.18 0.01
C ALA A 64 -2.54 -3.30 0.87
N TYR A 65 -1.83 -4.21 0.22
CA TYR A 65 -1.06 -5.25 0.90
C TYR A 65 0.04 -4.64 1.76
N ILE A 66 0.12 -5.08 3.01
CA ILE A 66 1.19 -4.69 3.95
C ILE A 66 2.13 -5.83 4.34
N ASN A 67 1.75 -7.08 4.05
CA ASN A 67 2.56 -8.29 4.22
C ASN A 67 1.96 -9.44 3.37
N ASN A 68 2.62 -10.60 3.36
CA ASN A 68 2.24 -11.74 2.51
C ASN A 68 0.93 -12.44 2.92
N PHE A 69 0.38 -12.15 4.10
CA PHE A 69 -0.82 -12.78 4.66
C PHE A 69 -2.01 -11.82 4.76
N ASP A 70 -1.92 -10.64 4.15
CA ASP A 70 -2.94 -9.58 4.20
C ASP A 70 -4.03 -9.74 3.11
N ASP A 71 -4.29 -10.96 2.66
CA ASP A 71 -5.27 -11.24 1.59
C ASP A 71 -6.69 -10.80 1.94
N ALA A 72 -7.09 -11.00 3.20
CA ALA A 72 -8.48 -10.82 3.65
C ALA A 72 -9.02 -9.40 3.42
N THR A 73 -8.13 -8.41 3.33
CA THR A 73 -8.52 -7.00 3.17
C THR A 73 -7.89 -6.32 1.96
N SER A 74 -6.97 -6.99 1.26
CA SER A 74 -6.20 -6.43 0.14
C SER A 74 -6.38 -7.18 -1.18
N THR A 75 -7.00 -8.36 -1.16
CA THR A 75 -7.38 -9.09 -2.38
C THR A 75 -8.73 -8.61 -2.86
N LEU A 76 -8.76 -8.00 -4.04
CA LEU A 76 -9.99 -7.54 -4.68
C LEU A 76 -10.11 -8.18 -6.06
N THR A 77 -11.31 -8.66 -6.35
CA THR A 77 -11.61 -9.40 -7.59
C THR A 77 -12.76 -8.76 -8.34
N CYS A 78 -12.75 -8.97 -9.64
CA CYS A 78 -13.75 -8.50 -10.59
C CYS A 78 -14.01 -9.57 -11.65
N PRO A 79 -15.14 -9.49 -12.35
CA PRO A 79 -15.40 -10.38 -13.48
C PRO A 79 -14.28 -10.34 -14.53
N THR A 80 -14.00 -11.50 -15.12
CA THR A 80 -13.07 -11.61 -16.25
C THR A 80 -13.49 -10.69 -17.39
N GLY A 81 -12.51 -10.00 -18.00
CA GLY A 81 -12.77 -9.03 -19.08
C GLY A 81 -13.09 -7.61 -18.57
N SER A 82 -12.92 -7.35 -17.27
CA SER A 82 -12.98 -5.99 -16.73
C SER A 82 -11.78 -5.15 -17.16
N ASP A 83 -12.03 -3.90 -17.55
CA ASP A 83 -11.01 -2.89 -17.78
C ASP A 83 -10.72 -2.10 -16.51
N TYR A 84 -9.50 -1.57 -16.37
CA TYR A 84 -9.10 -0.78 -15.22
C TYR A 84 -8.29 0.44 -15.66
N GLU A 85 -8.40 1.52 -14.90
CA GLU A 85 -7.51 2.67 -15.03
C GLU A 85 -6.57 2.72 -13.83
N VAL A 86 -5.27 2.81 -14.12
CA VAL A 86 -4.22 2.98 -13.10
C VAL A 86 -3.81 4.43 -13.06
N VAL A 87 -4.01 5.09 -11.92
CA VAL A 87 -3.69 6.50 -11.73
C VAL A 87 -2.56 6.67 -10.73
N PHE A 88 -1.50 7.34 -11.15
CA PHE A 88 -0.40 7.76 -10.28
C PHE A 88 -0.71 9.14 -9.70
N CYS A 89 -0.43 9.31 -8.41
CA CYS A 89 -0.78 10.53 -7.66
C CYS A 89 -2.25 10.96 -7.88
N PRO A 90 -3.22 10.07 -7.62
CA PRO A 90 -4.65 10.37 -7.80
C PRO A 90 -5.15 11.40 -6.78
#